data_AF-A0A4V1LW60-F1
#
_entry.id   AF-A0A4V1LW60-F1
#
_cell.length_a   1.000
_cell.length_b   1.000
_cell.length_c   1.000
_cell.angle_alpha   90.00
_cell.angle_beta   90.00
_cell.angle_gamma   90.00
#
_symmetry.space_group_name_H-M   'P 1'
#
loop_
_entity.id
_entity.type
_entity.pdbx_description
1 polymer ?
#
loop_
_entity_poly.entity_id
_entity_poly.type
_entity_poly.pdbx_seq_one_letter_code
_entity_poly.pdbx_strand_id
1 'polypeptide(L)' 'MEEKLLTEAYKLRFEYFNLYENKQEKWHQKYKNHKLYELVNCSFDYNYRQIGQEMPKLIKNFISTHHNY' A
#
# COMPACT_ATOMS: atom_id res chain seq x y z
N MET A 1 1.86 15.94 -3.50
CA MET A 1 2.16 14.66 -4.19
C MET A 1 2.00 13.50 -3.23
N GLU A 2 2.61 13.60 -2.04
CA GLU A 2 2.50 12.63 -0.93
C GLU A 2 1.05 12.28 -0.55
N GLU A 3 0.18 13.26 -0.33
CA GLU A 3 -1.23 13.01 0.05
C GLU A 3 -2.02 12.20 -0.97
N LYS A 4 -1.75 12.38 -2.27
CA LYS A 4 -2.42 11.61 -3.34
C LYS A 4 -1.99 10.14 -3.28
N LEU A 5 -0.68 9.89 -3.12
CA LEU A 5 -0.14 8.54 -3.01
C LEU A 5 -0.62 7.85 -1.72
N LEU A 6 -0.66 8.60 -0.61
CA LEU A 6 -1.15 8.10 0.67
C LEU A 6 -2.64 7.72 0.59
N THR A 7 -3.46 8.58 -0.03
CA THR A 7 -4.88 8.29 -0.26
C THR A 7 -5.06 7.04 -1.13
N GLU A 8 -4.26 6.89 -2.18
CA GLU A 8 -4.30 5.75 -3.09
C GLU A 8 -3.85 4.45 -2.39
N ALA A 9 -2.80 4.50 -1.56
CA ALA A 9 -2.36 3.38 -0.76
C ALA A 9 -3.42 2.93 0.26
N TYR A 10 -4.08 3.87 0.92
CA TYR A 10 -5.19 3.54 1.82
C TYR A 10 -6.38 2.94 1.07
N LYS A 11 -6.72 3.43 -0.12
CA LYS A 11 -7.78 2.83 -0.95
C LYS A 11 -7.45 1.38 -1.31
N LEU A 12 -6.23 1.09 -1.75
CA LEU A 12 -5.79 -0.26 -2.08
C LEU A 12 -5.80 -1.19 -0.85
N ARG A 13 -5.35 -0.70 0.31
CA ARG A 13 -5.38 -1.47 1.56
C ARG A 13 -6.80 -1.73 2.05
N PHE A 14 -7.69 -0.75 1.93
CA PHE A 14 -9.10 -0.91 2.24
C PHE A 14 -9.78 -1.89 1.29
N GLU A 15 -9.52 -1.79 -0.02
CA GLU A 15 -10.05 -2.75 -1.00
C GLU A 15 -9.58 -4.17 -0.71
N TYR A 16 -8.32 -4.35 -0.32
CA TYR A 16 -7.79 -5.63 0.11
C TYR A 16 -8.64 -6.23 1.23
N PHE A 17 -8.82 -5.50 2.34
CA PHE A 17 -9.58 -6.00 3.48
C PHE A 17 -11.04 -6.33 3.13
N ASN A 18 -11.71 -5.49 2.32
CA ASN A 18 -13.12 -5.72 2.03
C ASN A 18 -13.38 -6.81 0.99
N LEU A 19 -12.53 -6.93 -0.02
CA LEU A 19 -12.81 -7.76 -1.20
C LEU A 19 -11.87 -8.96 -1.34
N TYR A 20 -10.68 -8.89 -0.73
CA TYR A 20 -9.58 -9.82 -0.99
C TYR A 20 -8.91 -10.40 0.26
N GLU A 21 -9.41 -10.16 1.48
CA GLU A 21 -8.82 -10.69 2.72
C GLU A 21 -8.61 -12.21 2.66
N ASN A 22 -9.59 -12.94 2.10
CA ASN A 22 -9.52 -14.40 1.87
C ASN A 22 -9.11 -14.79 0.44
N LYS A 23 -8.66 -13.83 -0.37
CA LYS A 23 -8.34 -13.98 -1.80
C LYS A 23 -7.05 -13.21 -2.17
N GLN A 24 -6.05 -13.25 -1.29
CA GLN A 24 -4.82 -12.48 -1.42
C GLN A 24 -4.11 -12.70 -2.77
N GLU A 25 -4.07 -13.94 -3.28
CA GLU A 25 -3.52 -14.22 -4.61
C GLU A 25 -4.20 -13.43 -5.74
N LYS A 26 -5.53 -13.25 -5.67
CA LYS A 26 -6.27 -12.48 -6.68
C LYS A 26 -5.94 -10.99 -6.60
N TRP A 27 -5.71 -10.47 -5.40
CA TRP A 27 -5.25 -9.09 -5.23
C TRP A 27 -3.86 -8.90 -5.83
N HIS A 28 -2.94 -9.82 -5.56
CA HIS A 28 -1.58 -9.81 -6.15
C HIS A 28 -1.63 -9.85 -7.66
N GLN A 29 -2.40 -10.75 -8.26
CA GLN A 29 -2.54 -10.84 -9.71
C GLN A 29 -3.10 -9.55 -10.33
N LYS A 30 -4.06 -8.90 -9.67
CA LYS A 30 -4.68 -7.66 -10.13
C LYS A 30 -3.73 -6.47 -10.05
N TYR A 31 -2.97 -6.37 -8.96
CA TYR A 31 -2.20 -5.17 -8.63
C TYR A 31 -0.69 -5.31 -8.78
N LYS A 32 -0.13 -6.46 -9.17
CA LYS A 32 1.33 -6.66 -9.35
C LYS A 32 2.06 -5.60 -10.18
N ASN A 33 1.36 -4.95 -11.12
CA ASN A 33 1.95 -3.91 -11.98
C ASN A 33 1.64 -2.48 -11.50
N HIS A 34 0.98 -2.33 -10.35
CA HIS A 34 0.62 -1.04 -9.79
C HIS A 34 1.85 -0.38 -9.15
N LYS A 35 2.05 0.92 -9.39
CA LYS A 35 3.19 1.70 -8.84
C LYS A 35 3.35 1.63 -7.31
N LEU A 36 2.24 1.41 -6.58
CA LEU A 36 2.21 1.29 -5.11
C LEU A 36 2.11 -0.16 -4.64
N TYR A 37 2.21 -1.15 -5.54
CA TYR A 37 2.04 -2.55 -5.21
C TYR A 37 2.96 -3.00 -4.08
N GLU A 38 4.27 -2.80 -4.24
CA GLU A 38 5.25 -3.23 -3.25
C GLU A 38 5.04 -2.55 -1.90
N LEU A 39 4.75 -1.24 -1.91
CA LEU A 39 4.45 -0.49 -0.70
C LEU A 39 3.22 -1.03 0.03
N VAL A 40 2.12 -1.26 -0.69
CA VAL A 40 0.88 -1.76 -0.08
C VAL A 40 1.06 -3.22 0.35
N ASN A 41 1.83 -4.01 -0.37
CA ASN A 41 2.18 -5.37 0.03
C ASN A 41 2.99 -5.39 1.34
N CYS A 42 4.01 -4.54 1.49
CA CYS A 42 4.72 -4.37 2.77
C CYS A 42 3.79 -3.92 3.90
N SER A 43 2.77 -3.14 3.56
CA SER A 43 1.77 -2.69 4.53
C SER A 43 0.92 -3.85 5.12
N PHE A 44 0.98 -5.04 4.52
CA PHE A 44 0.24 -6.22 4.97
C PHE A 44 0.80 -6.81 6.26
N ASP A 45 2.07 -6.55 6.57
CA ASP A 45 2.74 -6.98 7.81
C ASP A 45 2.22 -6.24 9.05
N TYR A 46 1.56 -5.09 8.85
CA TYR A 46 0.99 -4.28 9.93
C TYR A 46 -0.51 -4.52 10.06
N ASN A 47 -0.96 -4.62 11.31
CA ASN A 47 -2.39 -4.72 11.60
C ASN A 47 -3.11 -3.38 11.38
N TYR A 48 -4.44 -3.40 11.39
CA TYR A 48 -5.27 -2.23 11.14
C TYR A 48 -5.03 -1.07 12.12
N ARG A 49 -4.63 -1.33 13.38
CA ARG A 49 -4.32 -0.26 14.33
C ARG A 49 -2.99 0.43 14.03
N GLN A 50 -2.04 -0.32 13.47
CA GLN A 50 -0.71 0.17 13.12
C GLN A 50 -0.69 0.85 11.75
N ILE A 51 -1.53 0.41 10.81
CA ILE A 51 -1.48 0.88 9.41
C ILE A 51 -1.68 2.39 9.29
N GLY A 52 -2.48 3.02 10.15
CA GLY A 52 -2.71 4.47 10.14
C GLY A 52 -1.44 5.29 10.46
N GLN A 53 -0.51 4.70 11.22
CA GLN A 53 0.76 5.33 11.60
C GLN A 53 1.90 4.92 10.67
N GLU A 54 1.87 3.69 10.16
CA GLU A 54 2.94 3.12 9.34
C GLU A 54 2.81 3.48 7.85
N MET A 55 1.59 3.56 7.30
CA MET A 55 1.38 3.88 5.88
C MET A 55 2.01 5.23 5.46
N PRO A 56 1.91 6.33 6.25
CA PRO A 56 2.60 7.57 5.93
C PRO A 56 4.13 7.41 5.91
N LYS A 57 4.71 6.61 6.80
CA LYS A 57 6.16 6.35 6.85
C LYS A 57 6.61 5.57 5.62
N LEU A 58 5.84 4.54 5.23
CA LEU A 58 6.10 3.77 4.02
C LEU A 58 6.06 4.65 2.77
N ILE A 59 5.09 5.57 2.67
CA ILE A 59 4.98 6.50 1.55
C ILE A 59 6.17 7.47 1.51
N LYS A 60 6.59 8.01 2.65
CA LYS A 60 7.80 8.85 2.72
C LYS A 60 9.05 8.12 2.25
N ASN A 61 9.23 6.88 2.70
CA ASN A 61 10.35 6.06 2.27
C ASN A 61 10.30 5.80 0.76
N PHE A 62 9.13 5.44 0.22
CA PHE A 62 8.93 5.21 -1.21
C PHE A 62 9.26 6.44 -2.06
N ILE A 63 8.80 7.63 -1.65
CA ILE A 63 9.11 8.87 -2.35
C ILE A 63 10.61 9.15 -2.29
N SER A 64 11.24 8.96 -1.13
CA SER A 64 12.68 9.20 -0.94
C SER A 64 13.56 8.27 -1.80
N THR A 65 13.20 6.99 -1.97
CA THR A 65 13.93 6.08 -2.86
C THR A 65 13.73 6.38 -4.34
N HIS A 66 12.56 6.91 -4.74
CA HIS A 66 12.25 7.22 -6.14
C HIS A 66 12.66 8.64 -6.58
N HIS A 67 13.13 9.48 -5.65
CA HIS A 67 13.66 10.81 -5.96
C HIS A 67 15.18 10.83 -6.24
N ASN A 68 15.84 9.68 -6.16
CA ASN A 68 17.29 9.50 -6.39
C ASN A 68 17.64 8.98 -7.80
N TYR A 69 16.72 9.07 -8.78
CA TYR A 69 16.95 8.71 -10.18
C TYR A 69 16.53 9.84 -11.12
#